data_AF-A0AAW7ADC5-F1
#
_entry.id   AF-A0AAW7ADC5-F1
#
_cell.length_a   1.000
_cell.length_b   1.000
_cell.length_c   1.000
_cell.angle_alpha   90.00
_cell.angle_beta   90.00
_cell.angle_gamma   90.00
#
_symmetry.space_group_name_H-M   'P 1'
#
loop_
_entity.id
_entity.type
_entity.pdbx_description
1 polymer ?
#
loop_
_entity_poly.entity_id
_entity_poly.type
_entity_poly.pdbx_seq_one_letter_code
_entity_poly.pdbx_strand_id
1 'polypeptide(L)'
;KLVFTPAENFHGDAEITYTVTDGALTDQATVNVTVNAVNDTPVVESNIADQTLAEDFTPYSIDLNTAFSDVDNVDGELTFSVSGNSNIQVAIVNGIATITPTADWNGSEALTFTATDPSGESVSQTVN
;
A
#
# COMPACT_ATOMS: atom_id res chain seq x y z
N LYS A 1 -13.05 28.84 21.61
CA LYS A 1 -12.02 27.80 21.36
C LYS A 1 -12.17 27.37 19.92
N LEU A 2 -11.12 27.52 19.11
CA LEU A 2 -11.05 26.94 17.77
C LEU A 2 -10.61 25.48 17.89
N VAL A 3 -11.26 24.56 17.18
CA VAL A 3 -10.88 23.16 17.07
C VAL A 3 -10.69 22.86 15.60
N PHE A 4 -9.50 22.41 15.22
CA PHE A 4 -9.17 21.95 13.88
C PHE A 4 -8.87 20.46 13.96
N THR A 5 -9.63 19.66 13.21
CA THR A 5 -9.44 18.22 13.08
C THR A 5 -9.18 17.97 11.60
N PRO A 6 -7.93 17.71 11.19
CA PRO A 6 -7.64 17.37 9.80
C PRO A 6 -8.38 16.08 9.40
N ALA A 7 -8.63 15.91 8.10
CA ALA A 7 -9.08 14.62 7.59
C ALA A 7 -8.02 13.55 7.87
N GLU A 8 -8.45 12.29 7.96
CA GLU A 8 -7.53 11.16 8.01
C GLU A 8 -6.55 11.24 6.83
N ASN A 9 -5.27 11.02 7.12
CA ASN A 9 -4.13 11.08 6.17
C ASN A 9 -3.88 12.45 5.51
N PHE A 10 -4.54 13.52 5.98
CA PHE A 10 -4.22 14.87 5.53
C PHE A 10 -2.88 15.32 6.10
N HIS A 11 -2.01 15.79 5.21
CA HIS A 11 -0.78 16.52 5.52
C HIS A 11 -0.67 17.74 4.61
N GLY A 12 -0.03 18.80 5.10
CA GLY A 12 0.10 20.08 4.41
C GLY A 12 -0.40 21.26 5.23
N ASP A 13 -0.47 22.43 4.59
CA ASP A 13 -0.87 23.68 5.23
C ASP A 13 -2.38 23.91 5.13
N ALA A 14 -2.97 24.41 6.21
CA ALA A 14 -4.35 24.86 6.29
C ALA A 14 -4.40 26.31 6.82
N GLU A 15 -5.18 27.15 6.17
CA GLU A 15 -5.46 28.52 6.60
C GLU A 15 -6.87 28.60 7.19
N ILE A 16 -6.98 29.10 8.42
CA ILE A 16 -8.25 29.31 9.09
C ILE A 16 -8.47 30.81 9.27
N THR A 17 -9.44 31.35 8.55
CA THR A 17 -9.85 32.76 8.65
C THR A 17 -11.07 32.88 9.55
N TYR A 18 -11.01 33.78 10.54
CA TYR A 18 -12.13 34.09 11.42
C TYR A 18 -12.41 35.58 11.48
N THR A 19 -13.71 35.93 11.51
CA THR A 19 -14.20 37.29 11.61
C THR A 19 -14.68 37.55 13.03
N VAL A 20 -14.21 38.63 13.65
CA VAL A 20 -14.65 39.11 14.95
C VAL A 20 -15.47 40.38 14.73
N THR A 21 -16.59 40.54 15.44
CA THR A 21 -17.45 41.73 15.34
C THR A 21 -17.92 42.16 16.72
N ASP A 22 -18.08 43.48 16.91
CA ASP A 22 -18.71 44.08 18.09
C ASP A 22 -20.20 44.43 17.85
N GLY A 23 -20.75 44.05 16.69
CA GLY A 23 -22.10 44.39 16.25
C GLY A 23 -22.19 45.65 15.40
N ALA A 24 -21.08 46.38 15.21
CA ALA A 24 -21.00 47.54 14.32
C ALA A 24 -19.86 47.42 13.29
N LEU A 25 -18.67 47.00 13.72
CA LEU A 25 -17.50 46.78 12.87
C LEU A 25 -17.08 45.31 12.89
N THR A 26 -16.30 44.93 11.87
CA THR A 26 -15.75 43.58 11.74
C THR A 26 -14.26 43.64 11.50
N ASP A 27 -13.49 42.79 12.17
CA ASP A 27 -12.08 42.52 11.90
C ASP A 27 -11.91 41.06 11.49
N GLN A 28 -10.91 40.79 10.64
CA GLN A 28 -10.51 39.43 10.27
C GLN A 28 -9.12 39.11 10.78
N ALA A 29 -8.92 37.85 11.17
CA ALA A 29 -7.61 37.31 11.48
C ALA A 29 -7.47 35.90 10.91
N THR A 30 -6.23 35.52 10.59
CA THR A 30 -5.88 34.22 10.03
C THR A 30 -5.04 33.41 11.01
N VAL A 31 -5.21 32.09 10.99
CA VAL A 31 -4.35 31.11 11.68
C VAL A 31 -3.83 30.15 10.63
N ASN A 32 -2.51 30.07 10.47
CA ASN A 32 -1.87 29.06 9.65
C ASN A 32 -1.59 27.82 10.51
N VAL A 33 -2.00 26.66 10.02
CA VAL A 33 -1.78 25.36 10.64
C VAL A 33 -1.02 24.49 9.66
N THR A 34 0.16 24.01 10.04
CA THR A 34 0.91 23.02 9.26
C THR A 34 0.70 21.64 9.86
N VAL A 35 0.26 20.68 9.04
CA VAL A 35 0.13 19.27 9.40
C VAL A 35 1.27 18.51 8.74
N ASN A 36 2.15 17.92 9.56
CA ASN A 36 3.27 17.13 9.05
C ASN A 36 2.78 15.73 8.66
N ALA A 37 3.29 15.20 7.55
CA ALA A 37 3.09 13.81 7.19
C ALA A 37 3.75 12.88 8.21
N VAL A 38 3.13 11.74 8.44
CA VAL A 38 3.67 10.61 9.20
C VAL A 38 3.52 9.42 8.27
N ASN A 39 4.58 8.64 8.09
CA ASN A 39 4.54 7.45 7.25
C ASN A 39 3.51 6.44 7.77
N ASP A 40 2.64 5.99 6.89
CA ASP A 40 1.74 4.87 7.09
C ASP A 40 2.34 3.58 6.51
N THR A 41 2.06 2.45 7.16
CA THR A 41 2.51 1.14 6.65
C THR A 41 1.66 0.73 5.44
N PRO A 42 2.24 0.07 4.43
CA PRO A 42 1.46 -0.51 3.34
C PRO A 42 0.35 -1.44 3.84
N VAL A 43 -0.72 -1.56 3.07
CA VAL A 43 -1.88 -2.41 3.40
C VAL A 43 -2.19 -3.41 2.29
N VAL A 44 -2.87 -4.50 2.64
CA VAL A 44 -3.49 -5.38 1.65
C VAL A 44 -4.78 -4.71 1.16
N GLU A 45 -4.78 -4.25 -0.07
CA GLU A 45 -5.94 -3.66 -0.73
C GLU A 45 -6.88 -4.74 -1.28
N SER A 46 -6.30 -5.80 -1.87
CA SER A 46 -7.05 -6.89 -2.47
C SER A 46 -6.39 -8.23 -2.16
N ASN A 47 -7.20 -9.23 -1.81
CA ASN A 47 -6.70 -10.54 -1.50
C ASN A 47 -6.31 -11.30 -2.77
N ILE A 48 -5.08 -11.78 -2.82
CA ILE A 48 -4.64 -12.80 -3.76
C ILE A 48 -5.24 -14.14 -3.34
N ALA A 49 -5.96 -14.80 -4.25
CA ALA A 49 -6.60 -16.07 -3.98
C ALA A 49 -5.60 -17.23 -4.03
N ASP A 50 -5.85 -18.27 -3.22
CA ASP A 50 -5.17 -19.57 -3.35
C ASP A 50 -5.38 -20.15 -4.76
N GLN A 51 -4.40 -20.92 -5.22
CA GLN A 51 -4.37 -21.51 -6.55
C GLN A 51 -4.39 -23.03 -6.45
N THR A 52 -5.04 -23.68 -7.43
CA THR A 52 -4.99 -25.13 -7.59
C THR A 52 -4.89 -25.42 -9.07
N LEU A 53 -3.70 -25.87 -9.50
CA LEU A 53 -3.34 -26.05 -10.89
C LEU A 53 -2.84 -27.48 -11.11
N ALA A 54 -2.93 -27.96 -12.35
CA ALA A 54 -2.24 -29.18 -12.72
C ALA A 54 -0.71 -28.96 -12.69
N GLU A 55 0.05 -30.04 -12.53
CA GLU A 55 1.50 -29.99 -12.78
C GLU A 55 1.78 -29.45 -14.19
N ASP A 56 2.95 -28.84 -14.37
CA ASP A 56 3.37 -28.23 -15.64
C ASP A 56 2.40 -27.17 -16.19
N PHE A 57 1.72 -26.44 -15.30
CA PHE A 57 0.80 -25.37 -15.71
C PHE A 57 1.50 -24.29 -16.55
N THR A 58 0.77 -23.70 -17.49
CA THR A 58 1.28 -22.54 -18.23
C THR A 58 1.61 -21.41 -17.25
N PRO A 59 2.82 -20.81 -17.30
CA PRO A 59 3.15 -19.68 -16.47
C PRO A 59 2.09 -18.59 -16.50
N TYR A 60 1.80 -18.01 -15.35
CA TYR A 60 0.82 -16.93 -15.19
C TYR A 60 1.40 -15.82 -14.31
N SER A 61 0.70 -14.69 -14.27
CA SER A 61 1.15 -13.52 -13.53
C SER A 61 0.11 -13.05 -12.51
N ILE A 62 0.60 -12.50 -11.40
CA ILE A 62 -0.18 -11.80 -10.37
C ILE A 62 0.32 -10.35 -10.34
N ASP A 63 -0.60 -9.40 -10.43
CA ASP A 63 -0.29 -7.98 -10.34
C ASP A 63 -0.33 -7.53 -8.87
N LEU A 64 0.85 -7.41 -8.25
CA LEU A 64 0.97 -7.05 -6.83
C LEU A 64 0.63 -5.57 -6.59
N ASN A 65 0.69 -4.71 -7.61
CA ASN A 65 0.27 -3.31 -7.51
C ASN A 65 -1.23 -3.18 -7.25
N THR A 66 -2.02 -4.22 -7.54
CA THR A 66 -3.46 -4.24 -7.24
C THR A 66 -3.81 -4.96 -5.95
N ALA A 67 -2.84 -5.64 -5.35
CA ALA A 67 -3.01 -6.41 -4.12
C ALA A 67 -2.59 -5.61 -2.89
N PHE A 68 -1.64 -4.70 -3.05
CA PHE A 68 -1.09 -3.87 -1.99
C PHE A 68 -1.13 -2.41 -2.39
N SER A 69 -1.41 -1.55 -1.41
CA SER A 69 -1.37 -0.11 -1.59
C SER A 69 -0.79 0.57 -0.36
N ASP A 70 -0.41 1.82 -0.53
CA ASP A 70 0.06 2.69 0.53
C ASP A 70 -0.55 4.07 0.32
N VAL A 71 -0.94 4.75 1.40
CA VAL A 71 -1.59 6.06 1.27
C VAL A 71 -0.59 7.19 1.02
N ASP A 72 0.67 7.00 1.44
CA ASP A 72 1.76 7.95 1.27
C ASP A 72 2.56 7.70 0.00
N ASN A 73 2.54 6.46 -0.51
CA ASN A 73 3.33 6.04 -1.68
C ASN A 73 2.49 5.51 -2.82
N VAL A 74 2.83 5.92 -4.05
CA VAL A 74 2.25 5.31 -5.25
C VAL A 74 2.83 3.90 -5.46
N ASP A 75 2.07 3.00 -6.09
CA ASP A 75 2.47 1.59 -6.25
C ASP A 75 3.87 1.38 -6.82
N GLY A 76 4.30 2.27 -7.74
CA GLY A 76 5.62 2.22 -8.35
C GLY A 76 6.80 2.55 -7.42
N GLU A 77 6.51 3.06 -6.21
CA GLU A 77 7.48 3.30 -5.15
C GLU A 77 7.57 2.12 -4.16
N LEU A 78 6.57 1.23 -4.16
CA LEU A 78 6.60 0.02 -3.35
C LEU A 78 7.58 -0.99 -3.94
N THR A 79 8.31 -1.65 -3.05
CA THR A 79 9.18 -2.76 -3.40
C THR A 79 8.53 -4.08 -3.00
N PHE A 80 8.62 -5.07 -3.88
CA PHE A 80 7.96 -6.35 -3.69
C PHE A 80 8.97 -7.49 -3.56
N SER A 81 8.68 -8.41 -2.66
CA SER A 81 9.46 -9.65 -2.48
C SER A 81 8.56 -10.86 -2.30
N VAL A 82 9.13 -12.04 -2.52
CA VAL A 82 8.47 -13.33 -2.35
C VAL A 82 9.35 -14.25 -1.51
N SER A 83 8.72 -15.06 -0.67
CA SER A 83 9.36 -16.16 0.05
C SER A 83 8.48 -17.42 0.02
N GLY A 84 9.05 -18.56 0.41
CA GLY A 84 8.38 -19.86 0.41
C GLY A 84 8.48 -20.63 -0.91
N ASN A 85 8.83 -19.96 -2.01
CA ASN A 85 9.02 -20.45 -3.37
C ASN A 85 10.21 -21.44 -3.52
N SER A 86 10.17 -22.56 -2.83
CA SER A 86 11.23 -23.57 -2.80
C SER A 86 11.16 -24.52 -4.00
N ASN A 87 9.96 -24.75 -4.52
CA ASN A 87 9.71 -25.65 -5.64
C ASN A 87 9.05 -24.95 -6.82
N ILE A 88 8.31 -23.87 -6.62
CA ILE A 88 7.77 -23.03 -7.68
C ILE A 88 8.70 -21.85 -7.93
N GLN A 89 8.94 -21.51 -9.19
CA GLN A 89 9.77 -20.37 -9.55
C GLN A 89 8.92 -19.10 -9.63
N VAL A 90 9.39 -18.03 -8.97
CA VAL A 90 8.72 -16.73 -8.97
C VAL A 90 9.70 -15.64 -9.35
N ALA A 91 9.35 -14.83 -10.34
CA ALA A 91 10.10 -13.65 -10.74
C ALA A 91 9.21 -12.41 -10.61
N ILE A 92 9.66 -11.38 -9.90
CA ILE A 92 8.92 -10.13 -9.74
C ILE A 92 9.61 -9.04 -10.55
N VAL A 93 8.89 -8.41 -11.48
CA VAL A 93 9.38 -7.29 -12.29
C VAL A 93 8.30 -6.22 -12.32
N ASN A 94 8.63 -5.00 -11.86
CA ASN A 94 7.71 -3.86 -11.80
C ASN A 94 6.36 -4.20 -11.14
N GLY A 95 6.41 -4.88 -10.00
CA GLY A 95 5.22 -5.31 -9.24
C GLY A 95 4.45 -6.49 -9.87
N ILE A 96 4.88 -7.03 -11.01
CA ILE A 96 4.27 -8.20 -11.62
C ILE A 96 5.03 -9.46 -11.22
N ALA A 97 4.40 -10.32 -10.42
CA ALA A 97 4.93 -11.63 -10.07
C ALA A 97 4.57 -12.65 -11.15
N THR A 98 5.56 -13.21 -11.83
CA THR A 98 5.38 -14.30 -12.80
C THR A 98 5.69 -15.63 -12.11
N ILE A 99 4.70 -16.52 -12.10
CA ILE A 99 4.74 -17.84 -11.48
C ILE A 99 4.99 -18.88 -12.57
N THR A 100 6.06 -19.66 -12.43
CA THR A 100 6.50 -20.68 -13.39
C THR A 100 6.59 -22.02 -12.68
N PRO A 101 5.97 -23.11 -13.21
CA PRO A 101 6.07 -24.41 -12.58
C PRO A 101 7.51 -24.94 -12.65
N THR A 102 7.84 -25.83 -11.74
CA THR A 102 8.96 -26.76 -11.93
C THR A 102 8.45 -28.01 -12.61
N ALA A 103 9.18 -28.48 -13.63
CA ALA A 103 8.80 -29.63 -14.42
C ALA A 103 8.56 -30.86 -13.55
N ASP A 104 7.46 -31.58 -13.81
CA ASP A 104 7.03 -32.79 -13.09
C ASP A 104 6.83 -32.60 -11.58
N TRP A 105 6.78 -31.34 -11.09
CA TRP A 105 6.57 -31.09 -9.67
C TRP A 105 5.09 -31.16 -9.31
N ASN A 106 4.78 -32.01 -8.33
CA ASN A 106 3.47 -32.10 -7.70
C ASN A 106 3.59 -31.87 -6.19
N GLY A 107 2.63 -31.14 -5.61
CA GLY A 107 2.66 -30.81 -4.19
C GLY A 107 1.84 -29.56 -3.87
N SER A 108 2.04 -29.03 -2.68
CA SER A 108 1.50 -27.73 -2.25
C SER A 108 2.65 -26.93 -1.65
N GLU A 109 2.67 -25.64 -1.92
CA GLU A 109 3.69 -24.71 -1.44
C GLU A 109 3.03 -23.38 -1.11
N ALA A 110 3.33 -22.82 0.05
CA ALA A 110 2.85 -21.51 0.44
C ALA A 110 3.81 -20.42 -0.04
N LEU A 111 3.32 -19.49 -0.84
CA LEU A 111 4.04 -18.30 -1.29
C LEU A 111 3.64 -17.11 -0.43
N THR A 112 4.61 -16.39 0.11
CA THR A 112 4.35 -15.15 0.86
C THR A 112 4.89 -13.96 0.09
N PHE A 113 4.00 -13.13 -0.44
CA PHE A 113 4.31 -11.86 -1.08
C PHE A 113 4.36 -10.75 -0.03
N THR A 114 5.35 -9.88 -0.12
CA THR A 114 5.54 -8.75 0.79
C THR A 114 5.70 -7.46 -0.01
N ALA A 115 4.96 -6.43 0.37
CA ALA A 115 5.13 -5.07 -0.10
C ALA A 115 5.83 -4.24 0.98
N THR A 116 6.83 -3.46 0.58
CA THR A 116 7.65 -2.63 1.46
C THR A 116 7.73 -1.21 0.91
N ASP A 117 7.37 -0.23 1.72
CA ASP A 117 7.47 1.18 1.36
C ASP A 117 8.94 1.68 1.35
N PRO A 118 9.22 2.90 0.84
CA PRO A 118 10.56 3.48 0.89
C PRO A 118 11.09 3.75 2.30
N SER A 119 10.22 3.79 3.32
CA SER A 119 10.57 3.97 4.73
C SER A 119 10.98 2.66 5.41
N GLY A 120 10.72 1.51 4.77
CA GLY A 120 11.02 0.17 5.25
C GLY A 120 9.89 -0.52 6.02
N GLU A 121 8.70 0.08 6.13
CA GLU A 121 7.53 -0.60 6.69
C GLU A 121 6.94 -1.56 5.67
N SER A 122 6.27 -2.62 6.13
CA SER A 122 5.88 -3.72 5.24
C SER A 122 4.62 -4.44 5.67
N VAL A 123 3.94 -5.01 4.67
CA VAL A 123 2.82 -5.92 4.83
C VAL A 123 3.02 -7.15 3.97
N SER A 124 2.51 -8.29 4.42
CA SER A 124 2.64 -9.56 3.70
C SER A 124 1.30 -10.26 3.55
N GLN A 125 1.17 -11.02 2.47
CA GLN A 125 0.08 -11.96 2.24
C GLN A 125 0.64 -13.32 1.82
N THR A 126 0.18 -14.37 2.50
CA THR A 126 0.51 -15.77 2.16
C THR A 126 -0.64 -16.38 1.36
N VAL A 127 -0.30 -17.08 0.27
CA VAL A 127 -1.20 -17.82 -0.61
C VAL A 127 -0.68 -19.22 -0.85
N ASN A 128 -1.59 -20.18 -1.10
CA ASN A 128 -1.24 -21.59 -1.38
C ASN A 128 -1.45 -21.97 -2.84
#